data_AF-A0A0F7IGK0-F1
#
_entry.id   AF-A0A0F7IGK0-F1
#
_cell.length_a   1.000
_cell.length_b   1.000
_cell.length_c   1.000
_cell.angle_alpha   90.00
_cell.angle_beta   90.00
_cell.angle_gamma   90.00
#
_symmetry.space_group_name_H-M   'P 1'
#
loop_
_entity.id
_entity.type
_entity.pdbx_description
1 polymer ?
#
loop_
_entity_poly.entity_id
_entity_poly.type
_entity_poly.pdbx_seq_one_letter_code
_entity_poly.pdbx_strand_id
1 'polypeptide(L)'
;MSVRCAHQDGLKDLFEDEVAQRAFSLLERYADSGIIPKEELDEELVLFFDSEKLAFPVSSSRDSLSWGTRLIGVQDLEIPYIIRVLFKSGCDWQVAVREYFTAIGEERVEDFVEIAREIVKRRHKFLISGDEIVEICERYGRDGGVVIAELKGAGIISPYAGCGRAASKLEKIYGSPLYEVNRFFARLVEAT
;
A
#
# COMPACT_ATOMS: atom_id res chain seq x y z
N MET A 1 -1.12 -27.31 -0.08
CA MET A 1 -0.13 -26.23 -0.22
C MET A 1 -0.65 -25.06 0.60
N SER A 2 -0.20 -24.97 1.85
CA SER A 2 -0.71 -23.98 2.80
C SER A 2 -0.10 -22.64 2.47
N VAL A 3 -0.98 -21.70 2.15
CA VAL A 3 -0.73 -20.26 2.06
C VAL A 3 0.06 -19.85 3.30
N ARG A 4 1.24 -19.24 3.11
CA ARG A 4 2.05 -18.65 4.17
C ARG A 4 1.21 -17.53 4.79
N CYS A 5 0.39 -17.87 5.79
CA CYS A 5 -0.32 -16.90 6.61
C CYS A 5 0.73 -16.20 7.45
N ALA A 6 0.97 -14.92 7.16
CA ALA A 6 1.79 -14.04 7.97
C ALA A 6 1.32 -14.14 9.44
N HIS A 7 2.22 -14.63 10.29
CA HIS A 7 2.03 -14.74 11.73
C HIS A 7 1.98 -13.34 12.37
N GLN A 8 1.53 -13.25 13.62
CA GLN A 8 1.53 -12.01 14.41
C GLN A 8 2.92 -11.36 14.56
N ASP A 9 3.99 -12.13 14.34
CA ASP A 9 5.39 -11.68 14.33
C ASP A 9 5.93 -11.40 12.91
N GLY A 10 5.05 -11.32 11.90
CA GLY A 10 5.33 -11.45 10.47
C GLY A 10 6.24 -10.39 9.82
N LEU A 11 6.89 -9.52 10.59
CA LEU A 11 8.07 -8.76 10.13
C LEU A 11 9.37 -9.52 10.42
N LYS A 12 9.50 -10.23 11.55
CA LYS A 12 10.71 -11.00 11.90
C LYS A 12 10.96 -12.17 10.96
N ASP A 13 9.90 -12.91 10.63
CA ASP A 13 9.98 -14.03 9.67
C ASP A 13 10.36 -13.54 8.26
N LEU A 14 10.03 -12.29 7.90
CA LEU A 14 10.46 -11.66 6.64
C LEU A 14 11.97 -11.34 6.63
N PHE A 15 12.61 -11.13 7.78
CA PHE A 15 14.05 -10.87 7.81
C PHE A 15 14.89 -12.16 7.82
N GLU A 16 14.29 -13.33 8.04
CA GLU A 16 14.96 -14.64 7.95
C GLU A 16 14.71 -15.35 6.60
N ASP A 17 13.75 -14.87 5.80
CA ASP A 17 13.46 -15.38 4.46
C ASP A 17 14.40 -14.75 3.41
N GLU A 18 15.16 -15.58 2.69
CA GLU A 18 16.10 -15.15 1.65
C GLU A 18 15.43 -14.34 0.53
N VAL A 19 14.19 -14.68 0.15
CA VAL A 19 13.43 -13.94 -0.87
C VAL A 19 13.09 -12.54 -0.37
N ALA A 20 12.68 -12.43 0.89
CA ALA A 20 12.34 -11.15 1.50
C ALA A 20 13.57 -10.25 1.69
N GLN A 21 14.73 -10.81 2.09
CA GLN A 21 15.99 -10.07 2.14
C GLN A 21 16.41 -9.54 0.77
N ARG A 22 16.30 -10.38 -0.28
CA ARG A 22 16.55 -9.96 -1.67
C ARG A 22 15.58 -8.85 -2.09
N ALA A 23 14.29 -9.00 -1.79
CA ALA A 23 13.27 -8.02 -2.11
C ALA A 23 13.53 -6.66 -1.44
N PHE A 24 13.87 -6.66 -0.15
CA PHE A 24 14.21 -5.43 0.59
C PHE A 24 15.48 -4.76 0.04
N SER A 25 16.50 -5.54 -0.30
CA SER A 25 17.71 -5.02 -0.94
C SER A 25 17.41 -4.32 -2.27
N LEU A 26 16.46 -4.84 -3.05
CA LEU A 26 16.00 -4.19 -4.28
C LEU A 26 15.19 -2.92 -3.99
N LEU A 27 14.31 -2.94 -2.99
CA LEU A 27 13.54 -1.74 -2.59
C LEU A 27 14.46 -0.60 -2.14
N GLU A 28 15.48 -0.90 -1.33
CA GLU A 28 16.48 0.09 -0.92
C GLU A 28 17.27 0.63 -2.12
N ARG A 29 17.79 -0.26 -2.97
CA ARG A 29 18.57 0.11 -4.16
C ARG A 29 17.79 0.99 -5.12
N TYR A 30 16.50 0.69 -5.32
CA TYR A 30 15.66 1.35 -6.33
C TYR A 30 14.68 2.37 -5.74
N ALA A 31 14.72 2.68 -4.43
CA ALA A 31 13.83 3.64 -3.78
C ALA A 31 13.87 5.03 -4.42
N ASP A 32 15.03 5.48 -4.93
CA ASP A 32 15.16 6.76 -5.61
C ASP A 32 14.50 6.76 -6.98
N SER A 33 14.77 5.75 -7.81
CA SER A 33 14.20 5.66 -9.16
C SER A 33 12.72 5.30 -9.15
N GLY A 34 12.27 4.55 -8.14
CA GLY A 34 10.93 3.99 -8.04
C GLY A 34 10.65 2.82 -8.98
N ILE A 35 11.65 2.33 -9.73
CA ILE A 35 11.49 1.23 -10.70
C ILE A 35 12.51 0.13 -10.42
N ILE A 36 12.04 -1.10 -10.21
CA ILE A 36 12.88 -2.29 -10.17
C ILE A 36 12.89 -2.88 -11.59
N PRO A 37 14.05 -2.97 -12.26
CA PRO A 37 14.13 -3.49 -13.62
C PRO A 37 13.89 -5.01 -13.62
N LYS A 38 13.24 -5.51 -14.68
CA LYS A 38 12.89 -6.93 -14.82
C LYS A 38 14.08 -7.88 -14.72
N GLU A 39 15.28 -7.43 -15.06
CA GLU A 39 16.50 -8.23 -15.03
C GLU A 39 16.94 -8.61 -13.61
N GLU A 40 16.46 -7.89 -12.59
CA GLU A 40 16.72 -8.16 -11.17
C GLU A 40 15.65 -9.09 -10.55
N LEU A 41 14.64 -9.48 -11.33
CA LEU A 41 13.44 -10.16 -10.84
C LEU A 41 13.38 -11.62 -11.30
N ASP A 42 12.97 -12.49 -10.37
CA ASP A 42 12.51 -13.84 -10.64
C ASP A 42 11.05 -14.01 -10.20
N GLU A 43 10.47 -15.19 -10.46
CA GLU A 43 9.07 -15.47 -10.14
C GLU A 43 8.76 -15.36 -8.64
N GLU A 44 9.70 -15.77 -7.78
CA GLU A 44 9.52 -15.71 -6.32
C GLU A 44 9.47 -14.26 -5.82
N LEU A 45 10.36 -13.40 -6.32
CA LEU A 45 10.36 -11.97 -6.03
C LEU A 45 9.07 -11.29 -6.52
N VAL A 46 8.63 -11.60 -7.73
CA VAL A 46 7.37 -11.02 -8.27
C VAL A 46 6.17 -11.42 -7.41
N LEU A 47 6.08 -12.69 -7.01
CA LEU A 47 5.02 -13.17 -6.12
C LEU A 47 5.11 -12.54 -4.73
N PHE A 48 6.32 -12.38 -4.20
CA PHE A 48 6.54 -11.72 -2.91
C PHE A 48 6.06 -10.26 -2.96
N PHE A 49 6.52 -9.48 -3.94
CA PHE A 49 6.14 -8.08 -4.11
C PHE A 49 4.62 -7.89 -4.24
N ASP A 50 3.93 -8.74 -5.01
CA ASP A 50 2.47 -8.68 -5.12
C ASP A 50 1.77 -9.08 -3.81
N SER A 51 2.26 -10.11 -3.11
CA SER A 51 1.63 -10.61 -1.89
C SER A 51 1.65 -9.59 -0.75
N GLU A 52 2.75 -8.83 -0.67
CA GLU A 52 3.00 -7.81 0.35
C GLU A 52 2.67 -6.37 -0.12
N LYS A 53 2.23 -6.21 -1.38
CA LYS A 53 1.86 -4.91 -1.96
C LYS A 53 3.02 -3.89 -1.93
N LEU A 54 4.23 -4.38 -2.17
CA LEU A 54 5.48 -3.62 -2.08
C LEU A 54 5.95 -3.03 -3.41
N ALA A 55 5.69 -3.72 -4.52
CA ALA A 55 5.97 -3.25 -5.86
C ALA A 55 5.00 -3.90 -6.85
N PHE A 56 4.72 -3.22 -7.95
CA PHE A 56 3.67 -3.61 -8.88
C PHE A 56 4.10 -3.47 -10.33
N PRO A 57 3.64 -4.33 -11.24
CA PRO A 57 3.91 -4.18 -12.67
C PRO A 57 3.65 -2.77 -13.19
N VAL A 58 4.59 -2.19 -13.93
CA VAL A 58 4.43 -0.85 -14.55
C VAL A 58 3.28 -0.86 -15.56
N SER A 59 3.06 -2.00 -16.24
CA SER A 59 1.89 -2.16 -17.09
C SER A 59 0.64 -2.47 -16.27
N SER A 60 -0.42 -1.67 -16.47
CA SER A 60 -1.76 -1.96 -15.96
C SER A 60 -2.70 -2.26 -17.12
N SER A 61 -3.68 -3.13 -16.90
CA SER A 61 -4.79 -3.23 -17.85
C SER A 61 -5.70 -2.01 -17.65
N ARG A 62 -5.90 -1.22 -18.71
CA ARG A 62 -6.83 -0.06 -18.76
C ARG A 62 -6.46 1.14 -17.86
N ASP A 63 -5.18 1.42 -17.63
CA ASP A 63 -4.70 2.58 -16.84
C ASP A 63 -5.32 2.70 -15.43
N SER A 64 -5.66 1.55 -14.83
CA SER A 64 -6.31 1.48 -13.52
C SER A 64 -5.29 1.57 -12.39
N LEU A 65 -5.57 2.45 -11.41
CA LEU A 65 -4.81 2.53 -10.14
C LEU A 65 -5.04 1.34 -9.20
N SER A 66 -5.94 0.41 -9.55
CA SER A 66 -6.20 -0.76 -8.70
C SER A 66 -5.10 -1.81 -8.83
N TRP A 67 -4.49 -2.17 -7.69
CA TRP A 67 -3.49 -3.23 -7.61
C TRP A 67 -3.98 -4.57 -8.19
N GLY A 68 -5.26 -4.91 -7.99
CA GLY A 68 -5.85 -6.17 -8.48
C GLY A 68 -6.04 -6.28 -9.99
N THR A 69 -5.75 -5.21 -10.75
CA THR A 69 -5.91 -5.18 -12.22
C THR A 69 -4.60 -5.22 -13.00
N ARG A 70 -3.46 -5.31 -12.30
CA ARG A 70 -2.13 -5.38 -12.90
C ARG A 70 -1.78 -6.83 -13.29
N LEU A 71 -1.18 -7.01 -14.47
CA LEU A 71 -0.83 -8.33 -14.98
C LEU A 71 0.45 -8.84 -14.30
N ILE A 72 0.34 -9.86 -13.46
CA ILE A 72 1.48 -10.47 -12.78
C ILE A 72 2.38 -11.16 -13.81
N GLY A 73 3.66 -10.81 -13.82
CA GLY A 73 4.68 -11.37 -14.69
C GLY A 73 6.04 -10.73 -14.44
N VAL A 74 7.12 -11.34 -14.96
CA VAL A 74 8.47 -10.77 -14.87
C VAL A 74 8.58 -9.61 -15.85
N GLN A 75 8.40 -8.41 -15.31
CA GLN A 75 8.49 -7.12 -15.99
C GLN A 75 8.92 -6.07 -14.97
N ASP A 76 9.22 -4.85 -15.44
CA ASP A 76 9.59 -3.77 -14.54
C ASP A 76 8.47 -3.54 -13.51
N LEU A 77 8.88 -3.36 -12.26
CA LEU A 77 7.97 -3.10 -11.14
C LEU A 77 8.14 -1.66 -10.65
N GLU A 78 7.01 -0.98 -10.51
CA GLU A 78 6.87 0.31 -9.85
C GLU A 78 6.76 0.13 -8.34
N ILE A 79 7.59 0.85 -7.58
CA ILE A 79 7.55 0.93 -6.14
C ILE A 79 6.62 2.10 -5.74
N PRO A 80 5.53 1.86 -4.98
CA PRO A 80 4.67 2.94 -4.51
C PRO A 80 5.45 3.98 -3.70
N TYR A 81 5.05 5.25 -3.79
CA TYR A 81 5.76 6.34 -3.13
C TYR A 81 5.96 6.13 -1.63
N ILE A 82 4.93 5.70 -0.91
CA ILE A 82 5.05 5.47 0.53
C ILE A 82 6.06 4.38 0.84
N ILE A 83 6.17 3.34 0.01
CA ILE A 83 7.18 2.28 0.17
C ILE A 83 8.57 2.86 -0.08
N ARG A 84 8.76 3.67 -1.13
CA ARG A 84 10.05 4.33 -1.41
C ARG A 84 10.52 5.18 -0.23
N VAL A 85 9.60 5.95 0.36
CA VAL A 85 9.93 6.81 1.50
C VAL A 85 10.18 5.96 2.76
N LEU A 86 9.38 4.93 3.02
CA LEU A 86 9.59 4.01 4.15
C LEU A 86 11.01 3.45 4.21
N PHE A 87 11.54 2.95 3.09
CA PHE A 87 12.90 2.40 3.07
C PHE A 87 13.99 3.47 3.25
N LYS A 88 13.70 4.73 2.91
CA LYS A 88 14.61 5.86 3.19
C LYS A 88 14.56 6.30 4.65
N SER A 89 13.41 6.20 5.29
CA SER A 89 13.18 6.60 6.68
C SER A 89 13.43 5.46 7.68
N GLY A 90 14.12 4.38 7.28
CA GLY A 90 14.40 3.24 8.17
C GLY A 90 13.15 2.50 8.64
N CYS A 91 12.11 2.45 7.80
CA CYS A 91 10.79 1.87 8.07
C CYS A 91 9.98 2.57 9.18
N ASP A 92 10.33 3.80 9.56
CA ASP A 92 9.46 4.64 10.39
C ASP A 92 8.29 5.17 9.56
N TRP A 93 7.11 4.57 9.74
CA TRP A 93 5.92 4.93 8.98
C TRP A 93 5.44 6.35 9.23
N GLN A 94 5.66 6.90 10.43
CA GLN A 94 5.22 8.26 10.74
C GLN A 94 6.10 9.27 10.02
N VAL A 95 7.42 9.05 10.02
CA VAL A 95 8.36 9.85 9.24
C VAL A 95 8.04 9.73 7.75
N ALA A 96 7.77 8.52 7.25
CA ALA A 96 7.49 8.33 5.84
C ALA A 96 6.20 9.04 5.37
N VAL A 97 5.13 8.99 6.18
CA VAL A 97 3.91 9.77 5.91
C VAL A 97 4.25 11.26 5.91
N ARG A 98 4.98 11.75 6.92
CA ARG A 98 5.32 13.18 6.99
C ARG A 98 6.11 13.65 5.77
N GLU A 99 7.16 12.92 5.42
CA GLU A 99 8.03 13.26 4.30
C GLU A 99 7.26 13.24 2.97
N TYR A 100 6.43 12.22 2.73
CA TYR A 100 5.63 12.15 1.51
C TYR A 100 4.67 13.33 1.38
N PHE A 101 3.86 13.61 2.41
CA PHE A 101 2.85 14.66 2.34
C PHE A 101 3.48 16.07 2.30
N THR A 102 4.61 16.27 3.00
CA THR A 102 5.40 17.49 2.86
C THR A 102 5.91 17.67 1.43
N ALA A 103 6.39 16.60 0.79
CA ALA A 103 6.94 16.66 -0.56
C ALA A 103 5.91 17.03 -1.64
N ILE A 104 4.62 16.73 -1.43
CA ILE A 104 3.53 17.13 -2.33
C ILE A 104 2.91 18.50 -1.97
N GLY A 105 3.47 19.19 -0.97
CA GLY A 105 3.07 20.56 -0.61
C GLY A 105 1.92 20.66 0.39
N GLU A 106 1.64 19.59 1.15
CA GLU A 106 0.60 19.62 2.19
C GLU A 106 1.04 20.43 3.42
N GLU A 107 0.13 21.24 3.97
CA GLU A 107 0.42 22.13 5.10
C GLU A 107 0.11 21.48 6.45
N ARG A 108 -0.97 20.69 6.57
CA ARG A 108 -1.36 20.05 7.84
C ARG A 108 -1.00 18.56 7.82
N VAL A 109 0.29 18.28 7.69
CA VAL A 109 0.86 16.94 7.50
C VAL A 109 0.54 15.98 8.66
N GLU A 110 0.50 16.47 9.90
CA GLU A 110 0.15 15.62 11.06
C GLU A 110 -1.26 15.04 10.97
N ASP A 111 -2.19 15.73 10.29
CA ASP A 111 -3.52 15.18 10.04
C ASP A 111 -3.42 13.86 9.26
N PHE A 112 -2.50 13.73 8.30
CA PHE A 112 -2.33 12.48 7.55
C PHE A 112 -1.72 11.36 8.36
N VAL A 113 -0.84 11.68 9.32
CA VAL A 113 -0.30 10.69 10.25
C VAL A 113 -1.43 10.08 11.07
N GLU A 114 -2.31 10.93 11.59
CA GLU A 114 -3.47 10.51 12.36
C GLU A 114 -4.52 9.78 11.52
N ILE A 115 -4.86 10.33 10.35
CA ILE A 115 -5.79 9.70 9.40
C ILE A 115 -5.29 8.31 8.98
N ALA A 116 -4.02 8.17 8.61
CA ALA A 116 -3.44 6.88 8.22
C ALA A 116 -3.51 5.87 9.38
N ARG A 117 -3.21 6.31 10.61
CA ARG A 117 -3.36 5.47 11.81
C ARG A 117 -4.80 5.03 12.03
N GLU A 118 -5.76 5.92 11.89
CA GLU A 118 -7.17 5.62 12.09
C GLU A 118 -7.74 4.72 10.99
N ILE A 119 -7.32 4.91 9.74
CA ILE A 119 -7.64 4.01 8.63
C ILE A 119 -7.17 2.60 8.98
N VAL A 120 -5.91 2.46 9.43
CA VAL A 120 -5.38 1.16 9.86
C VAL A 120 -6.21 0.59 11.01
N LYS A 121 -6.57 1.37 12.02
CA LYS A 121 -7.36 0.89 13.17
C LYS A 121 -8.78 0.46 12.81
N ARG A 122 -9.45 1.18 11.90
CA ARG A 122 -10.85 0.91 11.54
C ARG A 122 -11.03 -0.15 10.47
N ARG A 123 -10.00 -0.41 9.65
CA ARG A 123 -10.10 -1.37 8.55
C ARG A 123 -10.56 -2.75 9.03
N HIS A 124 -11.37 -3.41 8.21
CA HIS A 124 -11.67 -4.82 8.38
C HIS A 124 -10.68 -5.66 7.56
N LYS A 125 -9.76 -6.35 8.23
CA LYS A 125 -8.60 -7.04 7.62
C LYS A 125 -7.67 -6.06 6.91
N PHE A 126 -7.85 -5.87 5.60
CA PHE A 126 -7.11 -4.88 4.80
C PHE A 126 -8.05 -4.00 3.99
N LEU A 127 -9.36 -4.05 4.27
CA LEU A 127 -10.37 -3.30 3.53
C LEU A 127 -10.97 -2.21 4.41
N ILE A 128 -11.23 -1.06 3.80
CA ILE A 128 -11.94 0.06 4.42
C ILE A 128 -12.84 0.72 3.37
N SER A 129 -14.03 1.15 3.78
CA SER A 129 -14.97 1.82 2.87
C SER A 129 -14.62 3.30 2.69
N GLY A 130 -15.05 3.88 1.57
CA GLY A 130 -14.91 5.30 1.30
C GLY A 130 -15.61 6.16 2.36
N ASP A 131 -16.78 5.73 2.83
CA ASP A 131 -17.53 6.47 3.86
C ASP A 131 -16.76 6.48 5.19
N GLU A 132 -16.16 5.35 5.59
CA GLU A 132 -15.32 5.32 6.79
C GLU A 132 -14.11 6.24 6.68
N ILE A 133 -13.49 6.34 5.49
CA ILE A 133 -12.38 7.29 5.26
C ILE A 133 -12.91 8.73 5.36
N VAL A 134 -14.07 9.05 4.77
CA VAL A 134 -14.68 10.37 4.86
C VAL A 134 -14.98 10.75 6.31
N GLU A 135 -15.60 9.86 7.09
CA GLU A 135 -15.85 10.06 8.53
C GLU A 135 -14.56 10.27 9.35
N ILE A 136 -13.46 9.62 8.96
CA ILE A 136 -12.14 9.88 9.54
C ILE A 136 -11.70 11.31 9.21
N CYS A 137 -11.75 11.71 7.93
CA CYS A 137 -11.29 13.01 7.46
C CYS A 137 -12.08 14.18 8.05
N GLU A 138 -13.40 14.02 8.22
CA GLU A 138 -14.28 15.04 8.79
C GLU A 138 -13.83 15.47 10.20
N ARG A 139 -13.29 14.54 11.00
CA ARG A 139 -12.78 14.84 12.35
C ARG A 139 -11.55 15.75 12.36
N TYR A 140 -10.84 15.82 11.24
CA TYR A 140 -9.69 16.71 11.04
C TYR A 140 -10.05 17.93 10.16
N GLY A 141 -11.33 18.14 9.86
CA GLY A 141 -11.78 19.23 8.98
C GLY A 141 -11.14 19.14 7.58
N ARG A 142 -11.09 17.93 7.02
CA ARG A 142 -10.55 17.65 5.69
C ARG A 142 -11.62 17.12 4.76
N ASP A 143 -11.50 17.46 3.48
CA ASP A 143 -12.32 16.88 2.42
C ASP A 143 -11.88 15.42 2.18
N GLY A 144 -12.78 14.47 2.46
CA GLY A 144 -12.48 13.05 2.34
C GLY A 144 -12.15 12.62 0.90
N GLY A 145 -12.73 13.26 -0.11
CA GLY A 145 -12.44 12.97 -1.51
C GLY A 145 -11.01 13.35 -1.89
N VAL A 146 -10.54 14.52 -1.45
CA VAL A 146 -9.15 14.99 -1.62
C VAL A 146 -8.19 14.04 -0.90
N VAL A 147 -8.44 13.74 0.37
CA VAL A 147 -7.58 12.85 1.17
C VAL A 147 -7.51 11.45 0.56
N ILE A 148 -8.62 10.90 0.08
CA ILE A 148 -8.61 9.60 -0.63
C ILE A 148 -7.71 9.66 -1.87
N ALA A 149 -7.78 10.74 -2.66
CA ALA A 149 -6.95 10.89 -3.84
C ALA A 149 -5.46 10.92 -3.49
N GLU A 150 -5.09 11.62 -2.42
CA GLU A 150 -3.69 11.74 -1.99
C GLU A 150 -3.16 10.44 -1.36
N LEU A 151 -3.97 9.77 -0.53
CA LEU A 151 -3.64 8.45 0.03
C LEU A 151 -3.45 7.40 -1.07
N LYS A 152 -4.23 7.48 -2.16
CA LYS A 152 -4.04 6.65 -3.35
C LYS A 152 -2.75 7.00 -4.09
N GLY A 153 -2.48 8.29 -4.28
CA GLY A 153 -1.23 8.76 -4.88
C GLY A 153 0.01 8.30 -4.10
N ALA A 154 -0.11 8.28 -2.77
CA ALA A 154 0.93 7.77 -1.88
C ALA A 154 1.15 6.25 -2.03
N GLY A 155 0.12 5.51 -2.42
CA GLY A 155 0.09 4.06 -2.35
C GLY A 155 -0.18 3.51 -0.95
N ILE A 156 -0.74 4.32 -0.05
CA ILE A 156 -1.21 3.88 1.28
C ILE A 156 -2.49 3.05 1.12
N ILE A 157 -3.36 3.46 0.19
CA ILE A 157 -4.57 2.72 -0.19
C ILE A 157 -4.64 2.53 -1.70
N SER A 158 -5.41 1.55 -2.14
CA SER A 158 -5.75 1.34 -3.56
C SER A 158 -7.23 1.02 -3.68
N PRO A 159 -7.93 1.46 -4.74
CA PRO A 159 -9.28 0.98 -5.04
C PRO A 159 -9.30 -0.55 -5.09
N TYR A 160 -10.26 -1.17 -4.42
CA TYR A 160 -10.42 -2.62 -4.41
C TYR A 160 -11.16 -3.08 -5.67
N ALA A 161 -10.42 -3.47 -6.71
CA ALA A 161 -11.00 -4.12 -7.88
C ALA A 161 -10.85 -5.64 -7.76
N GLY A 162 -11.79 -6.28 -7.05
CA GLY A 162 -11.98 -7.73 -7.15
C GLY A 162 -12.58 -8.13 -8.51
N CYS A 163 -12.58 -9.42 -8.85
CA CYS A 163 -13.19 -9.95 -10.08
C CYS A 163 -14.67 -9.54 -10.20
N GLY A 164 -14.95 -8.46 -10.95
CA GLY A 164 -16.13 -8.02 -11.72
C GLY A 164 -17.55 -8.08 -11.14
N ARG A 165 -17.86 -9.02 -10.25
CA ARG A 165 -19.19 -9.22 -9.63
C ARG A 165 -19.13 -9.27 -8.12
N ALA A 166 -18.04 -9.74 -7.51
CA ALA A 166 -17.90 -9.81 -6.06
C ALA A 166 -17.62 -8.42 -5.47
N ALA A 167 -16.66 -7.68 -6.03
CA ALA A 167 -16.35 -6.32 -5.59
C ALA A 167 -17.54 -5.37 -5.77
N SER A 168 -18.16 -5.35 -6.95
CA SER A 168 -19.35 -4.51 -7.20
C SER A 168 -20.57 -4.93 -6.37
N LYS A 169 -20.65 -6.20 -5.92
CA LYS A 169 -21.70 -6.63 -4.99
C LYS A 169 -21.39 -6.18 -3.57
N LEU A 170 -20.12 -6.21 -3.16
CA LEU A 170 -19.69 -5.66 -1.87
C LEU A 170 -19.89 -4.15 -1.84
N GLU A 171 -19.45 -3.39 -2.84
CA GLU A 171 -19.71 -1.93 -2.92
C GLU A 171 -21.21 -1.61 -2.88
N LYS A 172 -22.06 -2.43 -3.52
CA LYS A 172 -23.52 -2.28 -3.41
C LYS A 172 -24.09 -2.62 -2.03
N ILE A 173 -23.47 -3.53 -1.29
CA ILE A 173 -23.86 -3.87 0.08
C ILE A 173 -23.42 -2.77 1.06
N TYR A 174 -22.22 -2.24 0.87
CA TYR A 174 -21.64 -1.21 1.74
C TYR A 174 -22.10 0.20 1.38
N GLY A 175 -22.65 0.41 0.17
CA GLY A 175 -23.14 1.72 -0.27
C GLY A 175 -22.05 2.67 -0.76
N SER A 176 -20.77 2.30 -0.63
CA SER A 176 -19.62 3.13 -0.99
C SER A 176 -18.46 2.32 -1.61
N PRO A 177 -17.54 3.00 -2.32
CA PRO A 177 -16.33 2.37 -2.86
C PRO A 177 -15.50 1.70 -1.75
N LEU A 178 -14.85 0.59 -2.08
CA LEU A 178 -13.95 -0.10 -1.16
C LEU A 178 -12.49 0.14 -1.53
N TYR A 179 -11.64 0.25 -0.51
CA TYR A 179 -10.20 0.44 -0.65
C TYR A 179 -9.44 -0.67 0.07
N GLU A 180 -8.39 -1.19 -0.56
CA GLU A 180 -7.39 -2.03 0.08
C GLU A 180 -6.28 -1.15 0.67
N VAL A 181 -5.99 -1.32 1.96
CA VAL A 181 -4.86 -0.69 2.65
C VAL A 181 -3.59 -1.48 2.35
N ASN A 182 -2.48 -0.79 2.09
CA ASN A 182 -1.18 -1.41 1.87
C ASN A 182 -0.81 -2.29 3.07
N ARG A 183 -0.54 -3.57 2.81
CA ARG A 183 -0.36 -4.58 3.86
C ARG A 183 0.91 -4.34 4.67
N PHE A 184 2.01 -4.04 4.00
CA PHE A 184 3.27 -3.76 4.65
C PHE A 184 3.17 -2.50 5.52
N PHE A 185 2.59 -1.43 4.99
CA PHE A 185 2.33 -0.20 5.75
C PHE A 185 1.46 -0.48 7.00
N ALA A 186 0.37 -1.23 6.84
CA ALA A 186 -0.51 -1.55 7.96
C ALA A 186 0.19 -2.34 9.06
N ARG A 187 1.06 -3.30 8.71
CA ARG A 187 1.87 -4.06 9.68
C ARG A 187 2.84 -3.16 10.45
N LEU A 188 3.44 -2.17 9.79
CA LEU A 188 4.32 -1.21 10.47
C LEU A 188 3.55 -0.35 11.47
N VAL A 189 2.34 0.10 11.11
CA VAL A 189 1.47 0.89 12.01
C VAL A 189 1.01 0.05 13.21
N GLU A 190 0.78 -1.25 13.03
CA GLU A 190 0.37 -2.15 14.12
C GLU A 190 1.50 -2.55 15.06
N ALA A 191 2.75 -2.42 14.61
CA ALA A 191 3.93 -2.70 15.42
C ALA A 191 4.33 -1.55 16.39
N THR A 192 3.64 -0.40 16.30
CA THR A 192 3.88 0.81 17.12
C THR A 192 2.68 1.13 18.01
#